data_AF-A0A8C9PKZ5-F1
#
_entry.id   AF-A0A8C9PKZ5-F1
#
_cell.length_a   1.000
_cell.length_b   1.000
_cell.length_c   1.000
_cell.angle_alpha   90.00
_cell.angle_beta   90.00
_cell.angle_gamma   90.00
#
_symmetry.space_group_name_H-M   'P 1'
#
loop_
_entity.id
_entity.type
_entity.pdbx_description
1 polymer ?
#
loop_
_entity_poly.entity_id
_entity_poly.type
_entity_poly.pdbx_seq_one_letter_code
_entity_poly.pdbx_strand_id
1 'polypeptide(L)'
;MKIWTSEHVFDHPWETVTTAAMQKYPNPMNPSVVGVDVLDRHIDPSGKLHSHRLLSTEWGLPSMVKSLIGSARTKTSNITNDQKLDTSI
;
A
#
# COMPACT_ATOMS: atom_id res chain seq x y z
N MET A 1 17.16 -12.82 9.33
CA MET A 1 16.33 -11.79 8.66
C MET A 1 16.47 -12.02 7.17
N LYS A 2 15.36 -12.16 6.42
CA LYS A 2 15.42 -12.38 4.97
C LYS A 2 15.01 -11.09 4.28
N ILE A 3 15.87 -10.60 3.40
CA ILE A 3 15.65 -9.39 2.61
C ILE A 3 15.31 -9.84 1.19
N TRP A 4 14.30 -9.23 0.59
CA TRP A 4 13.89 -9.47 -0.78
C TRP A 4 13.97 -8.16 -1.55
N THR A 5 14.47 -8.21 -2.78
CA THR A 5 14.58 -7.05 -3.68
C THR A 5 13.98 -7.43 -5.03
N SER A 6 13.17 -6.56 -5.61
CA SER A 6 12.58 -6.71 -6.94
C SER A 6 12.55 -5.35 -7.62
N GLU A 7 12.85 -5.34 -8.91
CA GLU A 7 12.85 -4.12 -9.75
C GLU A 7 11.86 -4.28 -10.91
N HIS A 8 11.20 -3.19 -11.29
CA HIS A 8 10.28 -3.14 -12.43
C HIS A 8 10.26 -1.74 -13.03
N VAL A 9 10.23 -1.65 -14.36
CA VAL A 9 10.17 -0.40 -15.12
C VAL A 9 8.79 -0.29 -15.76
N PHE A 10 8.07 0.79 -15.45
CA PHE A 10 6.79 1.12 -16.10
C PHE A 10 7.06 2.01 -17.32
N ASP A 11 6.60 1.59 -18.50
CA ASP A 11 6.74 2.35 -19.75
C ASP A 11 5.63 3.42 -19.90
N HIS A 12 5.57 4.32 -18.92
CA HIS A 12 4.59 5.41 -18.85
C HIS A 12 5.24 6.69 -18.31
N PRO A 13 4.71 7.89 -18.66
CA PRO A 13 5.20 9.16 -18.13
C PRO A 13 5.19 9.18 -16.59
N TRP A 14 6.13 9.91 -16.00
CA TRP A 14 6.27 10.01 -14.55
C TRP A 14 4.97 10.48 -13.88
N GLU A 15 4.24 11.43 -14.46
CA GLU A 15 2.97 11.91 -13.89
C GLU A 15 1.91 10.80 -13.87
N THR A 16 1.93 9.91 -14.86
CA THR A 16 1.00 8.77 -14.93
C THR A 16 1.34 7.75 -13.86
N VAL A 17 2.63 7.39 -13.71
CA VAL A 17 3.08 6.39 -12.73
C VAL A 17 2.85 6.88 -11.29
N THR A 18 3.16 8.15 -11.02
CA THR A 18 2.96 8.75 -9.68
C THR A 18 1.49 8.88 -9.32
N THR A 19 0.65 9.31 -10.27
CA THR A 19 -0.81 9.35 -10.08
C THR A 19 -1.38 7.96 -9.84
N ALA A 20 -0.96 6.97 -10.64
CA ALA A 20 -1.36 5.57 -10.46
C ALA A 20 -0.91 5.01 -9.11
N ALA A 21 0.26 5.40 -8.58
CA ALA A 21 0.71 4.98 -7.25
C ALA A 21 -0.18 5.56 -6.13
N MET A 22 -0.66 6.79 -6.30
CA MET A 22 -1.59 7.43 -5.36
C MET A 22 -2.98 6.79 -5.41
N GLN A 23 -3.47 6.53 -6.61
CA GLN A 23 -4.81 5.99 -6.90
C GLN A 23 -4.81 4.47 -7.12
N LYS A 24 -3.79 3.76 -6.64
CA LYS A 24 -3.60 2.32 -6.88
C LYS A 24 -4.80 1.47 -6.46
N TYR A 25 -5.58 1.94 -5.49
CA TYR A 25 -6.74 1.23 -4.94
C TYR A 25 -8.03 2.03 -5.15
N PRO A 26 -9.16 1.35 -5.43
CA PRO A 26 -9.36 -0.10 -5.42
C PRO A 26 -8.75 -0.81 -6.65
N ASN A 27 -8.20 -2.01 -6.46
CA ASN A 27 -7.56 -2.80 -7.54
C ASN A 27 -8.14 -4.23 -7.58
N PRO A 28 -8.78 -4.65 -8.69
CA PRO A 28 -9.30 -6.01 -8.84
C PRO A 28 -8.26 -7.12 -8.66
N MET A 29 -6.98 -6.84 -8.95
CA MET A 29 -5.86 -7.78 -8.79
C MET A 29 -5.40 -7.90 -7.34
N ASN A 30 -5.76 -6.96 -6.47
CA ASN A 30 -5.46 -6.99 -5.04
C ASN A 30 -6.71 -6.59 -4.22
N PRO A 31 -7.70 -7.48 -4.13
CA PRO A 31 -8.97 -7.20 -3.46
C PRO A 31 -8.84 -7.14 -1.93
N SER A 32 -7.71 -7.57 -1.38
CA SER A 32 -7.47 -7.57 0.07
C SER A 32 -7.31 -6.18 0.67
N VAL A 33 -7.06 -5.13 -0.12
CA VAL A 33 -7.03 -3.75 0.39
C VAL A 33 -8.45 -3.20 0.41
N VAL A 34 -9.01 -3.10 1.62
CA VAL A 34 -10.41 -2.71 1.85
C VAL A 34 -10.56 -1.20 2.08
N GLY A 35 -9.52 -0.52 2.53
CA GLY A 35 -9.56 0.91 2.81
C GLY A 35 -8.18 1.55 2.74
N VAL A 36 -8.14 2.83 2.36
CA VAL A 36 -6.92 3.62 2.35
C VAL A 36 -7.22 5.02 2.85
N ASP A 37 -6.55 5.41 3.93
CA ASP A 37 -6.68 6.72 4.56
C ASP A 37 -5.35 7.48 4.48
N VAL A 38 -5.42 8.79 4.31
CA VAL A 38 -4.24 9.67 4.39
C VAL A 38 -4.21 10.26 5.79
N LEU A 39 -3.21 9.91 6.58
CA LEU A 39 -3.05 10.37 7.96
C LEU A 39 -2.41 11.76 8.01
N ASP A 40 -1.37 11.97 7.21
CA ASP A 40 -0.68 13.25 7.07
C ASP A 40 -0.21 13.45 5.63
N ARG A 41 -0.21 14.70 5.19
CA ARG A 41 0.34 15.10 3.90
C ARG A 41 0.83 16.54 3.93
N HIS A 42 2.10 16.73 3.63
CA HIS A 42 2.69 18.06 3.56
C HIS A 42 3.79 18.13 2.49
N ILE A 43 4.10 19.36 2.06
CA ILE A 43 5.20 19.65 1.16
C ILE A 43 6.36 20.16 2.02
N ASP A 44 7.54 19.59 1.84
CA ASP A 44 8.73 20.06 2.54
C ASP A 44 9.30 21.35 1.91
N PRO A 45 10.19 22.08 2.61
CA PRO A 45 10.81 23.28 2.05
C PRO A 45 11.63 23.05 0.77
N SER A 46 11.97 21.80 0.46
CA SER A 46 12.64 21.42 -0.78
C SER A 46 11.68 21.11 -1.93
N GLY A 47 10.37 21.23 -1.71
CA GLY A 47 9.35 21.01 -2.72
C GLY A 47 8.92 19.56 -2.88
N LYS A 48 9.23 18.64 -1.94
CA LYS A 48 8.82 17.24 -2.00
C LYS A 48 7.56 16.98 -1.22
N LEU A 49 6.68 16.14 -1.77
CA LEU A 49 5.45 15.71 -1.13
C LEU A 49 5.72 14.49 -0.23
N HIS A 50 5.47 14.67 1.07
CA HIS A 50 5.44 13.58 2.05
C HIS A 50 3.99 13.20 2.29
N SER A 51 3.67 11.91 2.19
CA SER A 51 2.33 11.40 2.50
C SER A 51 2.45 10.15 3.35
N HIS A 52 1.84 10.21 4.54
CA HIS A 52 1.68 9.06 5.43
C HIS A 52 0.27 8.50 5.23
N ARG A 53 0.19 7.23 4.83
CA ARG A 53 -1.08 6.56 4.52
C ARG A 53 -1.28 5.33 5.38
N LEU A 54 -2.51 5.11 5.81
CA LEU A 54 -2.95 3.89 6.45
C LEU A 54 -3.68 3.04 5.42
N LEU A 55 -3.23 1.81 5.23
CA LEU A 55 -3.89 0.83 4.37
C LEU A 55 -4.52 -0.23 5.26
N SER A 56 -5.83 -0.34 5.19
CA SER A 56 -6.61 -1.39 5.85
C SER A 56 -6.69 -2.58 4.91
N THR A 57 -6.17 -3.71 5.36
CA THR A 57 -6.13 -4.95 4.57
C THR A 57 -6.84 -6.08 5.27
N GLU A 58 -7.61 -6.88 4.53
CA GLU A 58 -8.28 -8.06 5.04
C GLU A 58 -7.68 -9.31 4.43
N TRP A 59 -7.18 -10.18 5.30
CA TRP A 59 -6.62 -11.47 4.91
C TRP A 59 -7.38 -12.59 5.60
N GLY A 60 -7.76 -13.58 4.80
CA GLY A 60 -8.23 -14.86 5.31
C GLY A 60 -7.05 -15.70 5.78
N LEU A 61 -7.20 -16.40 6.90
CA LEU A 61 -6.20 -17.38 7.33
C LEU A 61 -6.16 -18.58 6.36
N PRO A 62 -4.98 -19.16 6.08
CA PRO A 62 -4.87 -20.42 5.35
C PRO A 62 -5.69 -21.53 6.02
N SER A 63 -6.28 -22.42 5.24
CA SER A 63 -7.18 -23.49 5.72
C SER A 63 -6.54 -24.39 6.78
N MET A 64 -5.26 -24.74 6.60
CA MET A 64 -4.48 -25.52 7.57
C MET A 64 -4.41 -24.83 8.94
N VAL A 65 -4.19 -23.52 8.95
CA VAL A 65 -4.12 -22.72 10.17
C VAL A 65 -5.51 -22.60 10.81
N LYS A 66 -6.57 -22.38 10.03
CA LYS A 66 -7.97 -22.38 10.51
C LYS A 66 -8.35 -23.69 11.20
N SER A 67 -7.85 -24.83 10.69
CA SER A 67 -8.11 -26.14 11.29
C SER A 67 -7.41 -26.36 12.63
N LEU A 68 -6.30 -25.67 12.90
CA LEU A 68 -5.51 -25.81 14.12
C LEU A 68 -6.01 -24.91 15.27
N ILE A 69 -6.48 -23.69 14.97
CA ILE A 69 -6.89 -22.69 15.98
C ILE A 69 -8.40 -22.48 16.08
N GLY A 70 -9.20 -23.30 15.39
CA GLY A 70 -10.65 -23.11 15.29
C GLY A 70 -11.01 -21.88 14.44
N SER A 71 -12.31 -21.66 14.21
CA SER A 71 -12.89 -20.69 13.27
C SER A 71 -12.53 -19.22 13.55
N ALA A 72 -11.28 -18.84 13.37
CA ALA A 72 -10.84 -17.46 13.47
C ALA A 72 -11.34 -16.69 12.24
N ARG A 73 -12.15 -15.66 12.50
CA ARG A 73 -12.69 -14.73 11.51
C ARG A 73 -11.55 -14.02 10.76
N THR A 74 -11.86 -13.51 9.56
CA THR A 74 -11.01 -12.63 8.75
C THR A 74 -10.28 -11.63 9.64
N LYS A 75 -8.95 -11.53 9.50
CA LYS A 75 -8.15 -10.55 10.24
C LYS A 75 -7.99 -9.30 9.39
N THR A 76 -8.60 -8.20 9.84
CA THR A 76 -8.27 -6.86 9.36
C THR A 76 -6.94 -6.44 9.97
N SER A 77 -5.97 -6.14 9.13
CA SER A 77 -4.62 -5.70 9.50
C SER A 77 -4.37 -4.34 8.89
N ASN A 78 -3.93 -3.39 9.72
CA ASN A 78 -3.60 -2.04 9.30
C ASN A 78 -2.11 -1.95 9.02
N ILE A 79 -1.75 -1.44 7.85
CA ILE A 79 -0.37 -1.29 7.39
C ILE A 79 -0.14 0.19 7.13
N THR A 80 0.86 0.78 7.77
CA THR A 80 1.29 2.15 7.47
C THR A 80 2.25 2.14 6.28
N ASN A 81 2.10 3.12 5.38
CA ASN A 81 2.97 3.33 4.25
C ASN A 81 3.41 4.80 4.20
N ASP A 82 4.72 5.01 4.25
CA ASP A 82 5.34 6.31 4.08
C ASP A 82 5.82 6.47 2.64
N GLN A 83 5.21 7.41 1.92
CA GLN A 83 5.59 7.72 0.55
C GLN A 83 6.18 9.14 0.49
N LYS A 84 7.35 9.25 -0.12
CA LYS A 84 8.00 10.52 -0.44
C LYS A 84 8.09 10.64 -1.94
N LEU A 85 7.49 11.68 -2.50
CA LEU A 85 7.57 11.97 -3.93
C LEU A 85 8.24 13.30 -4.15
N ASP A 86 9.18 13.30 -5.10
CA ASP A 86 9.69 14.54 -5.65
C ASP A 86 8.73 15.01 -6.73
N THR A 87 8.12 16.18 -6.52
CA THR A 87 7.20 16.79 -7.49
C THR A 87 7.93 17.73 -8.46
N SER A 88 9.26 17.82 -8.37
CA SER A 88 10.10 18.71 -9.16
C SER A 88 10.68 17.95 -10.37
N ILE A 89 9.88 17.81 -11.43
CA ILE A 89 10.38 17.49 -12.78
C ILE A 89 9.83 18.55 -13.73
#